data_AF-A0A842R2K1-F1
#
_entry.id   AF-A0A842R2K1-F1
#
_cell.length_a   1.000
_cell.length_b   1.000
_cell.length_c   1.000
_cell.angle_alpha   90.00
_cell.angle_beta   90.00
_cell.angle_gamma   90.00
#
_symmetry.space_group_name_H-M   'P 1'
#
loop_
_entity.id
_entity.type
_entity.pdbx_description
1 polymer ?
#
loop_
_entity_poly.entity_id
_entity_poly.type
_entity_poly.pdbx_seq_one_letter_code
_entity_poly.pdbx_strand_id
1 'polypeptide(L)' 'MSPSKKKSGKKERVFPHRHCSICFKMIPEFSDGYCSYECRNYKKMRKKVRYKKILKYILSYGVIIVLVLVLFLAFM' A
#
# COMPACT_ATOMS: atom_id res chain seq x y z
N MET A 1 -6.45 -25.95 2.27
CA MET A 1 -5.29 -25.19 1.72
C MET A 1 -4.43 -26.16 0.93
N SER A 2 -4.41 -26.05 -0.40
CA SER A 2 -3.70 -27.00 -1.28
C SER A 2 -2.22 -26.63 -1.46
N PRO A 3 -1.27 -27.56 -1.23
CA PRO A 3 0.15 -27.35 -1.46
C PRO A 3 0.50 -27.51 -2.96
N SER A 4 1.09 -26.48 -3.58
CA SER A 4 1.48 -26.54 -5.00
C SER A 4 2.90 -27.10 -5.17
N LYS A 5 2.98 -28.22 -5.88
CA LYS A 5 4.17 -29.03 -6.20
C LYS A 5 5.19 -28.24 -7.04
N LYS A 6 6.48 -28.31 -6.66
CA LYS A 6 7.60 -27.89 -7.53
C LYS A 6 7.87 -29.00 -8.56
N LYS A 7 7.64 -28.73 -9.85
CA LYS A 7 8.09 -29.59 -10.97
C LYS A 7 9.34 -28.98 -11.60
N SER A 8 10.37 -29.81 -11.71
CA SER A 8 11.58 -29.62 -12.49
C SER A 8 11.29 -29.74 -13.99
N GLY A 9 11.85 -28.84 -14.80
CA GLY A 9 11.78 -28.95 -16.27
C GLY A 9 12.31 -27.69 -16.96
N LYS A 10 13.44 -27.84 -17.67
CA LYS A 10 14.05 -26.93 -18.67
C LYS A 10 14.05 -25.43 -18.34
N LYS A 11 15.25 -24.87 -18.09
CA LYS A 11 15.51 -23.43 -18.01
C LYS A 11 15.29 -22.79 -19.39
N GLU A 12 14.04 -22.61 -19.77
CA GLU A 12 13.67 -21.57 -20.72
C GLU A 12 14.25 -20.27 -20.16
N ARG A 13 14.91 -19.46 -20.99
CA ARG A 13 15.45 -18.17 -20.56
C ARG A 13 14.24 -17.26 -20.28
N VAL A 14 13.62 -17.44 -19.12
CA VAL A 14 12.53 -16.59 -18.65
C VAL A 14 13.18 -15.25 -18.40
N PHE A 15 13.13 -14.38 -19.42
CA PHE A 15 13.55 -13.01 -19.29
C PHE A 15 12.85 -12.44 -18.05
N PRO A 16 13.62 -11.85 -17.12
CA PRO A 16 13.03 -11.34 -15.91
C PRO A 16 12.07 -10.22 -16.31
N HIS A 17 10.79 -10.44 -16.01
CA HIS A 17 9.72 -9.50 -16.29
C HIS A 17 9.06 -9.13 -14.96
N ARG A 18 8.68 -7.86 -14.83
CA ARG A 18 7.95 -7.35 -13.67
C ARG A 18 6.53 -7.03 -14.08
N HIS A 19 5.58 -7.22 -13.18
CA HIS A 19 4.20 -6.81 -13.41
C HIS A 19 3.96 -5.44 -12.77
N CYS A 20 3.19 -4.58 -13.42
CA CYS A 20 2.78 -3.32 -12.81
C CYS A 20 1.97 -3.58 -11.53
N SER A 21 2.28 -2.89 -10.43
CA SER A 21 1.53 -3.05 -9.17
C SER A 21 0.07 -2.54 -9.21
N ILE A 22 -0.42 -2.04 -10.35
CA ILE A 22 -1.79 -1.50 -10.51
C ILE A 22 -2.52 -2.21 -11.64
N CYS A 23 -1.94 -2.19 -12.84
CA CYS A 23 -2.56 -2.72 -14.05
C CYS A 23 -2.18 -4.19 -14.32
N PHE A 24 -1.21 -4.75 -13.57
CA PHE A 24 -0.60 -6.08 -13.77
C PHE A 24 0.00 -6.35 -15.16
N LYS A 25 0.06 -5.34 -16.03
CA LYS A 25 0.73 -5.42 -17.33
C LYS A 25 2.20 -5.77 -17.15
N MET A 26 2.72 -6.63 -18.02
CA MET A 26 4.12 -7.01 -18.10
C MET A 26 4.97 -5.79 -18.46
N ILE A 27 6.05 -5.57 -17.72
CA ILE A 27 6.99 -4.47 -17.90
C ILE A 27 8.41 -5.06 -17.87
N PRO A 28 9.34 -4.56 -18.69
CA PRO A 28 10.76 -4.91 -18.56
C PRO A 28 11.27 -4.67 -17.14
N GLU A 29 12.20 -5.51 -16.68
CA GLU A 29 12.71 -5.46 -15.30
C GLU A 29 13.33 -4.10 -14.92
N PHE A 30 13.91 -3.41 -15.91
CA PHE A 30 14.55 -2.10 -15.75
C PHE A 30 13.58 -0.94 -15.57
N SER A 31 12.27 -1.18 -15.59
CA SER A 31 11.27 -0.13 -15.39
C SER A 31 10.97 0.13 -13.91
N ASP A 32 10.52 1.35 -13.59
CA ASP A 32 10.17 1.85 -12.25
C ASP A 32 8.99 1.10 -11.55
N GLY A 33 8.61 -0.10 -12.00
CA GLY A 33 7.53 -0.91 -11.44
C GLY A 33 6.12 -0.46 -11.84
N TYR A 34 5.98 0.48 -12.78
CA TYR A 34 4.70 0.94 -13.32
C TYR A 34 4.66 0.91 -14.85
N CYS A 35 3.51 0.53 -15.40
CA CYS A 35 3.30 0.44 -16.86
C CYS A 35 3.18 1.81 -17.54
N SER A 36 2.79 2.86 -16.79
CA SER A 36 2.61 4.22 -17.30
C SER A 36 2.69 5.26 -16.16
N TYR A 37 2.82 6.54 -16.53
CA TYR A 37 2.73 7.67 -15.59
C TYR A 37 1.41 7.68 -14.82
N GLU A 38 0.31 7.31 -15.48
CA GLU A 38 -1.02 7.24 -14.88
C GLU A 38 -1.06 6.24 -13.72
N CYS A 39 -0.47 5.05 -13.90
CA CYS A 39 -0.37 4.07 -12.81
C CYS A 39 0.46 4.62 -11.65
N ARG A 40 1.61 5.24 -11.93
CA ARG A 40 2.42 5.87 -10.87
C ARG A 40 1.61 6.91 -10.08
N ASN A 41 0.83 7.74 -10.79
CA ASN A 41 0.01 8.78 -10.17
C ASN A 41 -1.17 8.19 -9.37
N TYR A 42 -1.83 7.14 -9.87
CA TYR A 42 -2.91 6.46 -9.16
C TYR A 42 -2.46 5.94 -7.79
N LYS A 43 -1.27 5.32 -7.71
CA LYS A 43 -0.71 4.88 -6.42
C LYS A 43 -0.42 6.07 -5.50
N LYS A 44 0.13 7.16 -6.04
CA LYS A 44 0.43 8.39 -5.29
C LYS A 44 -0.85 9.01 -4.72
N MET A 45 -1.92 9.08 -5.52
CA MET A 45 -3.23 9.56 -5.07
C MET A 45 -3.80 8.64 -3.99
N ARG A 46 -3.78 7.31 -4.17
CA ARG A 46 -4.28 6.36 -3.17
C ARG A 46 -3.52 6.44 -1.84
N LYS A 47 -2.19 6.68 -1.89
CA LYS A 47 -1.37 6.92 -0.69
C LYS A 47 -1.77 8.22 0.01
N LYS A 48 -1.93 9.32 -0.75
CA LYS A 48 -2.40 10.61 -0.20
C LYS A 48 -3.76 10.50 0.48
N VAL A 49 -4.71 9.80 -0.13
CA VAL A 49 -6.05 9.58 0.45
C VAL A 49 -5.96 8.80 1.77
N ARG A 50 -5.16 7.73 1.82
CA ARG A 50 -4.95 6.96 3.05
C ARG A 50 -4.33 7.81 4.16
N TYR A 51 -3.30 8.58 3.85
CA TYR A 51 -2.66 9.46 4.82
C TYR A 51 -3.64 10.51 5.37
N LYS A 52 -4.43 11.15 4.49
CA LYS A 52 -5.46 12.10 4.92
C LYS A 52 -6.52 11.47 5.82
N LYS A 53 -6.92 10.22 5.56
CA LYS A 53 -7.87 9.50 6.44
C LYS A 53 -7.27 9.24 7.82
N ILE A 54 -6.04 8.73 7.86
CA ILE A 54 -5.33 8.45 9.13
C ILE A 54 -5.17 9.74 9.94
N LEU A 55 -4.76 10.83 9.30
CA LEU A 55 -4.56 12.11 9.97
C LEU A 55 -5.86 12.68 10.55
N LYS A 56 -6.99 12.53 9.84
CA LYS A 56 -8.32 12.89 10.37
C LYS A 56 -8.69 12.08 11.61
N TYR A 57 -8.46 10.77 11.61
CA TYR A 57 -8.71 9.94 12.79
C TYR A 57 -7.82 10.34 13.98
N ILE A 58 -6.53 10.58 13.75
CA ILE A 58 -5.61 11.01 14.81
C ILE A 58 -6.08 12.34 15.41
N LEU A 59 -6.50 13.30 14.58
CA LEU A 59 -7.03 14.57 15.09
C LEU A 59 -8.33 14.36 15.89
N SER A 60 -9.29 13.60 15.35
CA SER A 60 -10.59 13.42 16.02
C SER A 60 -10.45 12.67 17.35
N TYR A 61 -9.66 11.60 17.38
CA TYR A 61 -9.42 10.83 18.60
C TYR A 61 -8.52 11.59 19.58
N GLY A 62 -7.55 12.36 19.09
CA GLY A 62 -6.69 13.19 19.93
C GLY A 62 -7.48 14.20 20.77
N VAL A 63 -8.44 14.91 20.17
CA VAL A 63 -9.29 15.87 20.89
C VAL A 63 -10.13 15.18 21.98
N ILE A 64 -10.70 14.01 21.67
CA ILE A 64 -11.50 13.24 22.63
C ILE A 64 -10.65 12.79 23.81
N ILE A 65 -9.44 12.27 23.55
CA ILE A 65 -8.52 11.82 24.60
C ILE A 65 -8.14 12.98 25.51
N VAL A 66 -7.82 14.15 24.96
CA VAL A 66 -7.48 15.34 25.76
C VAL A 66 -8.66 15.76 26.65
N LEU A 67 -9.88 15.79 26.11
CA LEU A 67 -11.09 16.11 26.89
C LEU A 67 -11.31 15.11 28.04
N VAL A 68 -11.18 13.81 27.76
CA VAL A 68 -11.33 12.78 28.80
C VAL A 68 -10.26 12.92 29.88
N LEU A 69 -9.01 13.21 29.52
CA LEU A 69 -7.93 13.42 30.48
C LEU A 69 -8.18 14.66 31.34
N VAL A 70 -8.63 15.77 30.76
CA VAL A 70 -8.97 16.99 31.51
C VAL A 70 -10.11 16.73 32.49
N LEU A 71 -11.16 16.05 32.04
CA LEU A 71 -12.27 15.66 32.93
C LEU A 71 -11.79 14.72 34.03
N PHE A 72 -11.00 13.69 33.70
CA PHE A 72 -10.47 12.75 34.68
C PHE A 72 -9.62 13.45 35.75
N LEU A 73 -8.75 14.39 35.36
CA LEU A 73 -7.95 15.18 36.30
C LEU A 73 -8.78 16.18 37.10
N ALA A 74 -9.90 16.68 36.55
CA ALA A 74 -10.77 17.61 37.27
C ALA A 74 -11.69 16.91 38.29
N PHE A 75 -11.98 15.63 38.09
CA PHE A 75 -12.87 14.82 38.95
C PHE A 75 -12.11 13.85 39.88
N MET A 76 -10.78 13.78 39.78
CA MET A 76 -9.90 13.06 40.71
C MET A 76 -9.34 14.03 41.75
#